data_AF-A0A1W6CIK2-F1
#
_entry.id   AF-A0A1W6CIK2-F1
#
_cell.length_a   1.000
_cell.length_b   1.000
_cell.length_c   1.000
_cell.angle_alpha   90.00
_cell.angle_beta   90.00
_cell.angle_gamma   90.00
#
_symmetry.space_group_name_H-M   'P 1'
#
loop_
_entity.id
_entity.type
_entity.pdbx_description
1 polymer ?
#
loop_
_entity_poly.entity_id
_entity_poly.type
_entity_poly.pdbx_seq_one_letter_code
_entity_poly.pdbx_strand_id
1 'polypeptide(L)'
;MPPEIIEECAMALHRVMGLLLLACLLSPLPLAAAESRHPGRLPNESGQELSAKVAAIMAGTGFKVMSHSAWSERGRPGGDVLLTRVPYTNLYGGEGRQAFRILSPRRGLEIALIVKRQDTDGSNDTKLPHIYLTAIEAMREKTVFILVEGEGWRSEGMDWLRRAVAERRYGMPTDKDVRIVSLEEFRRWARGL
;
A
#
# COMPACT_ATOMS: atom_id res chain seq x y z
N MET A 1 26.97 -27.75 -36.04
CA MET A 1 26.04 -27.08 -36.96
C MET A 1 26.89 -26.48 -38.08
N PRO A 2 26.56 -26.70 -39.37
CA PRO A 2 27.34 -26.16 -40.47
C PRO A 2 27.36 -24.62 -40.40
N PRO A 3 28.50 -23.96 -40.65
CA PRO A 3 28.63 -22.50 -40.56
C PRO A 3 27.67 -21.75 -41.52
N GLU A 4 27.25 -22.40 -42.61
CA GLU A 4 26.29 -21.87 -43.59
C GLU A 4 24.89 -21.60 -43.00
N ILE A 5 24.46 -22.37 -41.98
CA ILE A 5 23.13 -22.21 -41.35
C ILE A 5 23.10 -20.98 -40.42
N ILE A 6 24.24 -20.60 -39.85
CA ILE A 6 24.35 -19.47 -38.91
C ILE A 6 24.25 -18.14 -39.67
N GLU A 7 24.88 -18.03 -40.84
CA GLU A 7 24.80 -16.83 -41.68
C GLU A 7 23.39 -16.62 -42.25
N GLU A 8 22.69 -17.69 -42.65
CA GLU A 8 21.31 -17.59 -43.13
C GLU A 8 20.35 -17.09 -42.05
N CYS A 9 20.52 -17.58 -40.81
CA CYS A 9 19.73 -17.15 -39.65
C CYS A 9 20.02 -15.70 -39.24
N ALA A 10 21.29 -15.26 -39.31
CA ALA A 10 21.67 -13.87 -39.02
C ALA A 10 21.09 -12.89 -40.04
N MET A 11 21.09 -13.25 -41.34
CA MET A 11 20.50 -12.42 -42.39
C MET A 11 18.97 -12.35 -42.30
N ALA A 12 18.30 -13.45 -41.93
CA ALA A 12 16.86 -13.46 -41.71
C ALA A 12 16.46 -12.55 -40.53
N LEU A 13 17.22 -12.56 -39.43
CA LEU A 13 16.96 -11.72 -38.25
C LEU A 13 17.14 -10.22 -38.57
N HIS A 14 18.16 -9.86 -39.36
CA HIS A 14 18.41 -8.48 -39.75
C HIS A 14 17.33 -7.93 -40.69
N ARG A 15 16.77 -8.77 -41.58
CA ARG A 15 15.65 -8.40 -42.46
C ARG A 15 14.35 -8.19 -41.67
N VAL A 16 14.06 -9.03 -40.67
CA VAL A 16 12.87 -8.91 -39.81
C VAL A 16 12.97 -7.68 -38.91
N MET A 17 14.14 -7.40 -38.33
CA MET A 17 14.38 -6.18 -37.53
C MET A 17 14.26 -4.91 -38.39
N GLY A 18 14.76 -4.92 -39.63
CA GLY A 18 14.63 -3.78 -40.55
C GLY A 18 13.19 -3.45 -40.93
N LEU A 19 12.35 -4.49 -41.14
CA LEU A 19 10.92 -4.32 -41.44
C LEU A 19 10.11 -3.82 -40.22
N LEU A 20 10.47 -4.26 -39.01
CA LEU A 20 9.84 -3.78 -37.76
C LEU A 20 10.19 -2.32 -37.45
N LEU A 21 11.44 -1.91 -37.70
CA LEU A 21 11.87 -0.51 -37.52
C LEU A 21 11.21 0.44 -38.53
N LEU A 22 10.97 -0.01 -39.77
CA LEU A 22 10.30 0.80 -40.80
C LEU A 22 8.79 0.95 -40.53
N ALA A 23 8.14 -0.06 -39.95
CA ALA A 23 6.71 -0.01 -39.59
C ALA A 23 6.42 0.97 -38.43
N CYS A 24 7.36 1.13 -37.49
CA CYS A 24 7.25 2.10 -36.39
C CYS A 24 7.45 3.56 -36.81
N LEU A 25 8.10 3.82 -37.96
CA LEU A 25 8.41 5.18 -38.42
C LEU A 25 7.34 5.80 -39.33
N LEU A 26 6.36 5.03 -39.80
CA LEU A 26 5.38 5.46 -40.81
C LEU A 26 3.92 5.42 -40.35
N SER A 27 3.66 5.20 -39.06
CA SER A 27 2.31 5.29 -38.50
C SER A 27 2.17 6.54 -37.63
N PRO A 28 1.39 7.56 -38.04
CA PRO A 28 1.05 8.66 -37.15
C PRO A 28 0.12 8.12 -36.06
N LEU A 29 0.66 7.84 -34.88
CA LEU A 29 -0.12 7.66 -33.67
C LEU A 29 -0.84 8.98 -33.36
N PRO A 30 -2.18 9.03 -33.33
CA PRO A 30 -2.86 10.22 -32.85
C PRO A 30 -2.60 10.35 -31.34
N LEU A 31 -1.70 11.27 -30.98
CA LEU A 31 -1.50 11.75 -29.62
C LEU A 31 -2.68 12.67 -29.24
N ALA A 32 -3.87 12.09 -29.14
CA ALA A 32 -4.98 12.71 -28.44
C ALA A 32 -4.88 12.28 -26.98
N ALA A 33 -4.36 13.17 -26.13
CA ALA A 33 -4.46 13.05 -24.68
C ALA A 33 -5.96 13.03 -24.32
N ALA A 34 -6.52 11.85 -24.17
CA ALA A 34 -7.79 11.67 -23.50
C ALA A 34 -7.55 11.94 -22.00
N GLU A 35 -7.63 13.21 -21.60
CA GLU A 35 -7.91 13.55 -20.21
C GLU A 35 -9.28 12.95 -19.86
N SER A 36 -9.30 11.74 -19.32
CA SER A 36 -10.46 11.27 -18.58
C SER A 36 -10.56 12.14 -17.32
N ARG A 37 -11.27 13.26 -17.42
CA ARG A 37 -11.73 14.03 -16.26
C ARG A 37 -12.72 13.15 -15.49
N HIS A 38 -12.19 12.23 -14.70
CA HIS A 38 -12.94 11.73 -13.57
C HIS A 38 -13.19 12.94 -12.67
N PRO A 39 -14.46 13.33 -12.41
CA PRO A 39 -14.73 14.36 -11.43
C PRO A 39 -14.02 13.95 -10.15
N GLY A 40 -13.12 14.83 -9.67
CA GLY A 40 -12.31 14.58 -8.49
C GLY A 40 -13.21 14.07 -7.39
N ARG A 41 -13.06 12.78 -7.05
CA ARG A 41 -13.79 12.16 -5.97
C ARG A 41 -13.54 13.03 -4.75
N LEU A 42 -14.60 13.65 -4.21
CA LEU A 42 -14.52 14.30 -2.91
C LEU A 42 -13.81 13.32 -1.96
N PRO A 43 -12.81 13.79 -1.18
CA PRO A 43 -12.13 12.91 -0.25
C PRO A 43 -13.19 12.17 0.58
N ASN A 44 -13.07 10.85 0.72
CA ASN A 44 -14.04 10.08 1.48
C ASN A 44 -13.97 10.57 2.94
N GLU A 45 -14.91 11.43 3.34
CA GLU A 45 -14.90 12.15 4.62
C GLU A 45 -14.78 11.18 5.79
N SER A 46 -15.45 10.02 5.67
CA SER A 46 -15.40 8.95 6.68
C SER A 46 -14.00 8.36 6.90
N GLY A 47 -13.17 8.28 5.85
CA GLY A 47 -11.79 7.81 5.94
C GLY A 47 -10.87 8.82 6.63
N GLN A 48 -11.12 10.13 6.42
CA GLN A 48 -10.40 11.19 7.11
C GLN A 48 -10.77 11.25 8.59
N GLU A 49 -12.05 11.12 8.92
CA GLU A 49 -12.52 11.03 10.31
C GLU A 49 -11.87 9.88 11.06
N LEU A 50 -11.81 8.69 10.46
CA LEU A 50 -11.18 7.54 11.11
C LEU A 50 -9.69 7.78 11.35
N SER A 51 -9.01 8.39 10.37
CA SER A 51 -7.60 8.79 10.50
C SER A 51 -7.40 9.82 11.62
N ALA A 52 -8.30 10.78 11.76
CA ALA A 52 -8.27 11.76 12.85
C ALA A 52 -8.48 11.10 14.22
N LYS A 53 -9.38 10.12 14.34
CA LYS A 53 -9.58 9.34 15.57
C LYS A 53 -8.32 8.56 15.96
N VAL A 54 -7.66 7.91 15.00
CA VAL A 54 -6.36 7.23 15.23
C VAL A 54 -5.31 8.22 15.74
N ALA A 55 -5.17 9.38 15.10
CA ALA A 55 -4.22 10.40 15.52
C ALA A 55 -4.52 10.92 16.94
N ALA A 56 -5.79 11.15 17.27
CA ALA A 56 -6.21 11.59 18.59
C ALA A 56 -5.93 10.55 19.68
N ILE A 57 -6.18 9.26 19.40
CA ILE A 57 -5.86 8.16 20.33
C ILE A 57 -4.37 8.16 20.66
N MET A 58 -3.50 8.23 19.65
CA MET A 58 -2.05 8.21 19.85
C MET A 58 -1.53 9.49 20.50
N ALA A 59 -2.09 10.66 20.17
CA ALA A 59 -1.75 11.89 20.86
C ALA A 59 -2.07 11.80 22.36
N GLY A 60 -3.20 11.17 22.71
CA GLY A 60 -3.60 10.91 24.10
C GLY A 60 -2.65 9.97 24.87
N THR A 61 -1.83 9.17 24.18
CA THR A 61 -0.80 8.31 24.81
C THR A 61 0.58 8.97 24.87
N GLY A 62 0.66 10.26 24.54
CA GLY A 62 1.90 11.04 24.55
C GLY A 62 2.75 10.92 23.28
N PHE A 63 2.25 10.24 22.23
CA PHE A 63 2.94 10.23 20.94
C PHE A 63 2.80 11.58 20.25
N LYS A 64 3.90 12.07 19.68
CA LYS A 64 3.88 13.27 18.86
C LYS A 64 3.44 12.92 17.43
N VAL A 65 2.30 13.47 17.01
CA VAL A 65 1.78 13.29 15.64
C VAL A 65 2.46 14.30 14.70
N MET A 66 3.04 13.84 13.60
CA MET A 66 3.62 14.72 12.58
C MET A 66 3.65 14.05 11.19
N SER A 67 3.89 14.82 10.13
CA SER A 67 4.12 14.25 8.80
C SER A 67 5.52 13.65 8.68
N HIS A 68 5.69 12.69 7.77
CA HIS A 68 7.00 12.14 7.47
C HIS A 68 8.01 13.21 7.00
N SER A 69 7.59 14.20 6.19
CA SER A 69 8.53 15.24 5.74
C SER A 69 8.99 16.11 6.90
N ALA A 70 8.08 16.56 7.77
CA ALA A 70 8.43 17.33 8.96
C ALA A 70 9.35 16.55 9.92
N TRP A 71 9.18 15.23 10.01
CA TRP A 71 10.08 14.37 10.78
C TRP A 71 11.47 14.25 10.14
N SER A 72 11.52 14.08 8.81
CA SER A 72 12.77 13.97 8.05
C SER A 72 13.60 15.26 8.06
N GLU A 73 12.95 16.41 7.86
CA GLU A 73 13.58 17.74 7.88
C GLU A 73 14.24 18.07 9.22
N ARG A 74 13.70 17.53 10.32
CA ARG A 74 14.22 17.71 11.68
C ARG A 74 15.34 16.72 12.04
N GLY A 75 15.86 15.97 11.08
CA GLY A 75 16.91 14.99 11.34
C GLY A 75 16.42 13.75 12.11
N ARG A 76 15.15 13.35 11.93
CA ARG A 76 14.54 12.17 12.55
C ARG A 76 14.58 12.22 14.08
N PRO A 77 13.89 13.20 14.70
CA PRO A 77 13.89 13.36 16.15
C PRO A 77 13.46 12.06 16.83
N GLY A 78 14.18 11.69 17.89
CA GLY A 78 13.86 10.52 18.70
C GLY A 78 12.57 10.69 19.51
N GLY A 79 12.19 9.62 20.23
CA GLY A 79 10.97 9.58 21.04
C GLY A 79 9.79 8.90 20.35
N ASP A 80 8.63 9.00 20.99
CA ASP A 80 7.40 8.34 20.55
C ASP A 80 6.68 9.21 19.51
N VAL A 81 6.62 8.75 18.26
CA VAL A 81 6.03 9.51 17.15
C VAL A 81 5.02 8.68 16.36
N LEU A 82 3.93 9.33 15.99
CA LEU A 82 3.00 8.85 14.97
C LEU A 82 3.27 9.64 13.69
N LEU A 83 3.90 9.00 12.71
CA LEU A 83 4.19 9.62 11.42
C LEU A 83 3.01 9.44 10.48
N THR A 84 2.61 10.51 9.80
CA THR A 84 1.57 10.50 8.76
C THR A 84 2.18 10.61 7.36
N ARG A 85 1.47 10.10 6.34
CA ARG A 85 1.85 10.19 4.92
C ARG A 85 3.27 9.65 4.64
N VAL A 86 3.59 8.51 5.27
CA VAL A 86 4.92 7.88 5.17
C VAL A 86 5.07 7.29 3.77
N PRO A 87 6.13 7.66 3.01
CA PRO A 87 6.35 7.11 1.69
C PRO A 87 6.73 5.63 1.78
N TYR A 88 6.23 4.83 0.85
CA TYR A 88 6.63 3.43 0.65
C TYR A 88 6.58 3.09 -0.84
N THR A 89 7.30 2.04 -1.24
CA THR A 89 7.20 1.47 -2.59
C THR A 89 5.99 0.55 -2.64
N ASN A 90 5.03 0.84 -3.51
CA ASN A 90 3.82 0.03 -3.64
C ASN A 90 4.10 -1.31 -4.37
N LEU A 91 3.11 -2.20 -4.42
CA LEU A 91 3.23 -3.53 -5.05
C LEU A 91 3.64 -3.51 -6.53
N TYR A 92 3.48 -2.36 -7.20
CA TYR A 92 3.79 -2.18 -8.62
C TYR A 92 5.13 -1.45 -8.84
N GLY A 93 5.88 -1.18 -7.77
CA GLY A 93 7.14 -0.42 -7.83
C GLY A 93 6.99 1.10 -7.88
N GLY A 94 5.76 1.62 -7.78
CA GLY A 94 5.49 3.05 -7.76
C GLY A 94 5.50 3.66 -6.35
N GLU A 95 5.30 4.98 -6.26
CA GLU A 95 5.18 5.67 -4.98
C GLU A 95 3.81 5.41 -4.33
N GLY A 96 3.84 5.08 -3.04
CA GLY A 96 2.67 4.97 -2.19
C GLY A 96 2.82 5.83 -0.93
N ARG A 97 1.69 6.12 -0.28
CA ARG A 97 1.66 6.73 1.06
C ARG A 97 0.93 5.84 2.05
N GLN A 98 1.64 5.39 3.06
CA GLN A 98 1.09 4.74 4.23
C GLN A 98 0.37 5.78 5.08
N ALA A 99 -0.78 5.40 5.64
CA ALA A 99 -1.58 6.29 6.46
C ALA A 99 -0.80 6.72 7.70
N PHE A 100 -0.32 5.75 8.48
CA PHE A 100 0.42 6.00 9.71
C PHE A 100 1.55 5.02 9.95
N ARG A 101 2.66 5.47 10.53
CA ARG A 101 3.73 4.64 11.11
C ARG A 101 3.93 5.02 12.57
N ILE A 102 3.87 4.04 13.46
CA ILE A 102 4.08 4.21 14.89
C ILE A 102 5.53 3.85 15.20
N LEU A 103 6.27 4.79 15.79
CA LEU A 103 7.65 4.58 16.22
C LEU A 103 7.75 4.90 17.71
N SER A 104 8.30 3.96 18.49
CA SER A 104 8.61 4.18 19.90
C SER A 104 9.91 3.45 20.23
N PRO A 105 11.08 4.12 20.13
CA PRO A 105 12.36 3.50 20.46
C PRO A 105 12.41 2.94 21.87
N ARG A 106 11.84 3.66 22.85
CA ARG A 106 11.76 3.23 24.26
C ARG A 106 10.97 1.95 24.48
N ARG A 107 10.01 1.63 23.60
CA ARG A 107 9.19 0.42 23.66
C ARG A 107 9.56 -0.62 22.59
N GLY A 108 10.58 -0.34 21.77
CA GLY A 108 10.94 -1.18 20.63
C GLY A 108 9.83 -1.31 19.58
N LEU A 109 8.96 -0.30 19.44
CA LEU A 109 7.83 -0.36 18.49
C LEU A 109 8.19 0.28 17.15
N GLU A 110 7.91 -0.49 16.10
CA GLU A 110 7.91 -0.03 14.71
C GLU A 110 6.76 -0.73 13.98
N ILE A 111 5.62 -0.02 13.88
CA ILE A 111 4.36 -0.59 13.38
C ILE A 111 3.87 0.22 12.19
N ALA A 112 3.55 -0.46 11.09
CA ALA A 112 2.78 0.14 10.02
C ALA A 112 1.28 0.01 10.29
N LEU A 113 0.51 1.06 10.02
CA LEU A 113 -0.92 1.06 10.20
C LEU A 113 -1.61 1.46 8.89
N ILE A 114 -2.33 0.50 8.32
CA ILE A 114 -3.22 0.68 7.17
C ILE A 114 -4.61 0.94 7.73
N VAL A 115 -5.25 2.04 7.31
CA VAL A 115 -6.56 2.46 7.82
C VAL A 115 -7.58 2.46 6.68
N LYS A 116 -8.69 1.74 6.87
CA LYS A 116 -9.76 1.61 5.86
C LYS A 116 -11.13 1.66 6.55
N ARG A 117 -12.01 2.51 6.02
CA ARG A 117 -13.40 2.62 6.44
C ARG A 117 -14.34 2.41 5.26
N GLN A 118 -15.43 1.71 5.49
CA GLN A 118 -16.53 1.58 4.54
C GLN A 118 -17.86 1.57 5.29
N ASP A 119 -18.66 2.63 5.15
CA ASP A 119 -19.95 2.75 5.84
C ASP A 119 -21.13 2.21 5.03
N THR A 120 -21.01 2.15 3.70
CA THR A 120 -22.05 1.64 2.80
C THR A 120 -21.57 0.39 2.06
N ASP A 121 -22.49 -0.57 1.85
CA ASP A 121 -22.19 -1.74 1.01
C ASP A 121 -21.82 -1.30 -0.41
N GLY A 122 -20.93 -2.07 -1.03
CA GLY A 122 -20.40 -1.86 -2.36
C GLY A 122 -19.14 -2.70 -2.56
N SER A 123 -18.70 -2.81 -3.81
CA SER A 123 -17.58 -3.66 -4.22
C SER A 123 -16.20 -3.20 -3.73
N ASN A 124 -16.12 -2.35 -2.69
CA ASN A 124 -14.86 -1.94 -2.08
C ASN A 124 -14.20 -3.07 -1.28
N ASP A 125 -14.96 -4.09 -0.86
CA ASP A 125 -14.46 -5.34 -0.27
C ASP A 125 -13.50 -6.08 -1.21
N THR A 126 -13.66 -5.93 -2.53
CA THR A 126 -12.72 -6.45 -3.54
C THR A 126 -11.28 -5.91 -3.39
N LYS A 127 -11.07 -4.84 -2.60
CA LYS A 127 -9.76 -4.28 -2.30
C LYS A 127 -9.07 -4.93 -1.10
N LEU A 128 -9.77 -5.74 -0.31
CA LEU A 128 -9.21 -6.42 0.87
C LEU A 128 -8.01 -7.32 0.52
N PRO A 129 -8.00 -8.07 -0.61
CA PRO A 129 -6.80 -8.78 -1.05
C PRO A 129 -5.61 -7.87 -1.32
N HIS A 130 -5.82 -6.75 -2.00
CA HIS A 130 -4.76 -5.78 -2.24
C HIS A 130 -4.23 -5.17 -0.93
N ILE A 131 -5.11 -4.88 0.03
CA ILE A 131 -4.72 -4.37 1.37
C ILE A 131 -3.84 -5.39 2.09
N TYR A 132 -4.23 -6.66 2.06
CA TYR A 132 -3.45 -7.75 2.66
C TYR A 132 -2.09 -7.92 1.99
N LEU A 133 -2.03 -8.00 0.66
CA LEU A 133 -0.78 -8.10 -0.09
C LEU A 133 0.14 -6.90 0.18
N THR A 134 -0.43 -5.69 0.26
CA THR A 134 0.33 -4.49 0.64
C THR A 134 0.99 -4.65 2.02
N ALA A 135 0.27 -5.23 2.99
CA ALA A 135 0.79 -5.45 4.34
C ALA A 135 1.94 -6.48 4.36
N ILE A 136 1.84 -7.56 3.61
CA ILE A 136 2.84 -8.64 3.65
C ILE A 136 4.05 -8.40 2.74
N GLU A 137 3.87 -7.72 1.60
CA GLU A 137 4.93 -7.54 0.59
C GLU A 137 5.49 -6.11 0.54
N ALA A 138 4.65 -5.08 0.62
CA ALA A 138 5.08 -3.70 0.37
C ALA A 138 5.51 -2.93 1.64
N MET A 139 4.89 -3.22 2.79
CA MET A 139 5.26 -2.59 4.06
C MET A 139 6.61 -3.16 4.53
N ARG A 140 7.56 -2.29 4.90
CA ARG A 140 8.87 -2.72 5.40
C ARG A 140 8.82 -3.17 6.86
N GLU A 141 7.87 -2.62 7.61
CA GLU A 141 7.71 -2.86 9.05
C GLU A 141 7.37 -4.33 9.29
N LYS A 142 7.95 -4.93 10.32
CA LYS A 142 7.67 -6.33 10.68
C LYS A 142 6.26 -6.49 11.22
N THR A 143 5.76 -5.51 11.96
CA THR A 143 4.39 -5.51 12.47
C THR A 143 3.52 -4.56 11.66
N VAL A 144 2.40 -5.06 11.16
CA VAL A 144 1.43 -4.28 10.39
C VAL A 144 0.04 -4.46 10.98
N PHE A 145 -0.60 -3.35 11.34
CA PHE A 145 -2.00 -3.32 11.71
C PHE A 145 -2.84 -2.92 10.51
N ILE A 146 -3.86 -3.71 10.21
CA ILE A 146 -4.89 -3.42 9.23
C ILE A 146 -6.13 -3.00 10.04
N LEU A 147 -6.33 -1.70 10.19
CA LEU A 147 -7.48 -1.14 10.87
C LEU A 147 -8.65 -0.98 9.89
N VAL A 148 -9.70 -1.74 10.15
CA VAL A 148 -10.92 -1.80 9.34
C VAL A 148 -12.13 -1.41 10.17
N GLU A 149 -12.95 -0.52 9.62
CA GLU A 149 -14.12 0.04 10.30
C GLU A 149 -15.30 0.27 9.36
N GLY A 150 -16.48 0.41 9.95
CA GLY A 150 -17.75 0.63 9.25
C GLY A 150 -18.49 -0.67 8.90
N GLU A 151 -19.80 -0.55 8.69
CA GLU A 151 -20.71 -1.69 8.49
C GLU A 151 -20.88 -2.08 7.01
N GLY A 152 -20.28 -1.32 6.10
CA GLY A 152 -20.41 -1.54 4.66
C GLY A 152 -19.49 -2.64 4.11
N TRP A 153 -18.66 -3.28 4.93
CA TRP A 153 -17.86 -4.43 4.49
C TRP A 153 -18.71 -5.69 4.45
N ARG A 154 -18.72 -6.37 3.30
CA ARG A 154 -19.34 -7.69 3.19
C ARG A 154 -18.66 -8.70 4.10
N SER A 155 -19.47 -9.55 4.74
CA SER A 155 -19.01 -10.62 5.62
C SER A 155 -17.96 -11.50 4.96
N GLU A 156 -18.19 -11.89 3.72
CA GLU A 156 -17.35 -12.80 2.94
C GLU A 156 -15.97 -12.20 2.68
N GLY A 157 -15.91 -10.89 2.40
CA GLY A 157 -14.66 -10.16 2.22
C GLY A 157 -13.87 -10.07 3.53
N MET A 158 -14.54 -9.77 4.63
CA MET A 158 -13.92 -9.73 5.96
C MET A 158 -13.44 -11.09 6.42
N ASP A 159 -14.20 -12.15 6.17
CA ASP A 159 -13.84 -13.52 6.49
C ASP A 159 -12.70 -14.02 5.61
N TRP A 160 -12.65 -13.58 4.35
CA TRP A 160 -11.49 -13.80 3.50
C TRP A 160 -10.24 -13.13 4.10
N LEU A 161 -10.31 -11.86 4.52
CA LEU A 161 -9.17 -11.14 5.09
C LEU A 161 -8.67 -11.81 6.38
N ARG A 162 -9.60 -12.17 7.29
CA ARG A 162 -9.27 -12.88 8.54
C ARG A 162 -8.58 -14.21 8.28
N ARG A 163 -9.10 -15.02 7.36
CA ARG A 163 -8.45 -16.28 6.96
C ARG A 163 -7.10 -16.05 6.33
N ALA A 164 -6.98 -15.08 5.42
CA ALA A 164 -5.70 -14.76 4.78
C ALA A 164 -4.60 -14.42 5.80
N VAL A 165 -4.94 -13.61 6.81
CA VAL A 165 -4.02 -13.29 7.91
C VAL A 165 -3.71 -14.50 8.80
N ALA A 166 -4.72 -15.27 9.21
CA ALA A 166 -4.55 -16.44 10.08
C ALA A 166 -3.73 -17.55 9.43
N GLU A 167 -3.97 -17.82 8.15
CA GLU A 167 -3.29 -18.84 7.35
C GLU A 167 -1.95 -18.34 6.77
N ARG A 168 -1.60 -17.06 6.98
CA ARG A 168 -0.45 -16.39 6.34
C ARG A 168 -0.43 -16.63 4.83
N ARG A 169 -1.60 -16.56 4.21
CA ARG A 169 -1.82 -16.88 2.79
C ARG A 169 -0.86 -16.07 1.92
N TYR A 170 -0.26 -16.68 0.90
CA TYR A 170 0.73 -16.06 0.00
C TYR A 170 2.05 -15.61 0.64
N GLY A 171 2.19 -15.70 1.96
CA GLY A 171 3.43 -15.34 2.63
C GLY A 171 4.49 -16.43 2.47
N MET A 172 5.70 -16.02 2.09
CA MET A 172 6.90 -16.80 2.41
C MET A 172 7.05 -16.91 3.95
N PRO A 173 7.86 -17.82 4.48
CA PRO A 173 8.21 -17.81 5.90
C PRO A 173 8.90 -16.48 6.25
N THR A 174 8.12 -15.51 6.73
CA THR A 174 8.59 -14.20 7.20
C THR A 174 8.27 -14.06 8.68
N ASP A 175 9.01 -13.17 9.35
CA ASP A 175 8.70 -12.73 10.71
C ASP A 175 7.65 -11.60 10.72
N LYS A 176 6.89 -11.43 9.61
CA LYS A 176 5.82 -10.45 9.50
C LYS A 176 4.65 -10.82 10.41
N ASP A 177 4.27 -9.89 11.27
CA ASP A 177 3.11 -9.98 12.16
C ASP A 177 2.02 -9.01 11.66
N VAL A 178 1.03 -9.56 10.95
CA VAL A 178 -0.11 -8.81 10.45
C VAL A 178 -1.31 -9.03 11.38
N ARG A 179 -1.93 -7.94 11.83
CA ARG A 179 -3.11 -8.00 12.71
C ARG A 179 -4.24 -7.18 12.12
N ILE A 180 -5.44 -7.74 12.13
CA ILE A 180 -6.67 -7.01 11.80
C ILE A 180 -7.21 -6.46 13.11
N VAL A 181 -7.52 -5.17 13.15
CA VAL A 181 -8.03 -4.51 14.35
C VAL A 181 -9.18 -3.57 14.03
N SER A 182 -10.15 -3.50 14.92
CA SER A 182 -11.10 -2.40 15.00
C SER A 182 -10.46 -1.18 15.69
N LEU A 183 -11.14 -0.03 15.61
CA LEU A 183 -10.79 1.18 16.34
C LEU A 183 -10.84 0.97 17.86
N GLU A 184 -11.78 0.17 18.36
CA GLU A 184 -11.87 -0.14 19.79
C GLU A 184 -10.72 -1.04 20.26
N GLU A 185 -10.37 -2.06 19.48
CA GLU A 185 -9.19 -2.88 19.75
C GLU A 185 -7.90 -2.05 19.68
N PHE A 186 -7.79 -1.16 18.69
CA PHE A 186 -6.68 -0.22 18.60
C PHE A 186 -6.60 0.72 19.81
N ARG A 187 -7.73 1.27 20.26
CA ARG A 187 -7.80 2.09 21.49
C ARG A 187 -7.36 1.30 22.72
N ARG A 188 -7.79 0.04 22.83
CA ARG A 188 -7.40 -0.84 23.94
C ARG A 188 -5.91 -1.15 23.92
N TRP A 189 -5.36 -1.47 22.75
CA TRP A 189 -3.93 -1.64 22.56
C TRP A 189 -3.15 -0.38 22.93
N ALA A 190 -3.61 0.80 22.48
CA ALA A 190 -2.96 2.07 22.75
C ALA A 190 -2.93 2.43 24.25
N ARG A 191 -3.95 2.04 25.03
CA ARG A 191 -3.97 2.21 26.49
C ARG A 191 -2.88 1.38 27.21
N GLY A 192 -2.36 0.34 26.57
CA GLY A 192 -1.26 -0.48 27.11
C GLY A 192 0.14 0.07 26.80
N LEU A 193 0.25 1.23 26.14
CA LEU A 193 1.51 1.88 25.81
C LEU A 193 2.05 2.71 26.98
#